data_AF-A0A9R1WWN7-F1
#
_entry.id   AF-A0A9R1WWN7-F1
#
_cell.length_a   1.000
_cell.length_b   1.000
_cell.length_c   1.000
_cell.angle_alpha   90.00
_cell.angle_beta   90.00
_cell.angle_gamma   90.00
#
_symmetry.space_group_name_H-M   'P 1'
#
loop_
_entity.id
_entity.type
_entity.pdbx_description
1 polymer ?
#
loop_
_entity_poly.entity_id
_entity_poly.type
_entity_poly.pdbx_seq_one_letter_code
_entity_poly.pdbx_strand_id
1 'polypeptide(L)'
;MLPLSPRLASPLSTFAISSDGMLVESGTRFIFMVKDIVEQLTRLVILHFGGNILTRILKLFDQYMDEIIKALPEPSEDDSLVELKEAVPFKAETDSQQLSLLGTTFTIAEELLPMVMSRIWSVLNKSKEAGNDNTAPLLNSGIDYKDWRKQLQHSLDKLRDHLCRQYVLNFIYSRDGKTHPGYLCGEGDDVSWNSDPLPSLPF
;
A
#
# COMPACT_ATOMS: atom_id res chain seq x y z
N MET A 1 -58.38 10.32 -3.74
CA MET A 1 -57.34 11.25 -4.26
C MET A 1 -56.29 11.41 -3.18
N LEU A 2 -55.05 11.00 -3.45
CA LEU A 2 -53.86 11.24 -2.61
C LEU A 2 -53.28 12.64 -2.89
N PRO A 3 -52.62 13.25 -1.91
CA PRO A 3 -51.33 13.89 -2.17
C PRO A 3 -50.29 13.48 -1.11
N LEU A 4 -49.22 12.78 -1.49
CA LEU A 4 -47.90 13.27 -1.94
C LEU A 4 -47.00 13.72 -0.77
N SER A 5 -46.10 12.79 -0.42
CA SER A 5 -45.01 12.87 0.55
C SER A 5 -43.96 13.93 0.16
N PRO A 6 -43.38 14.69 1.12
CA PRO A 6 -42.28 15.61 0.83
C PRO A 6 -41.00 14.84 0.53
N ARG A 7 -40.38 15.23 -0.58
CA ARG A 7 -39.14 14.69 -1.14
C ARG A 7 -37.98 14.78 -0.14
N LEU A 8 -37.26 13.67 0.01
CA LEU A 8 -35.92 13.59 0.58
C LEU A 8 -34.99 14.50 -0.24
N ALA A 9 -34.66 15.66 0.30
CA ALA A 9 -33.49 16.43 -0.11
C ALA A 9 -32.35 16.00 0.80
N SER A 10 -31.51 15.07 0.32
CA SER A 10 -30.23 14.78 0.95
C SER A 10 -29.33 16.01 0.81
N PRO A 11 -28.79 16.58 1.90
CA PRO A 11 -27.70 17.54 1.76
C PRO A 11 -26.45 16.77 1.34
N LEU A 12 -25.98 17.00 0.11
CA LEU A 12 -24.59 16.76 -0.26
C LEU A 12 -23.74 17.64 0.67
N SER A 13 -23.27 17.03 1.75
CA SER A 13 -22.34 17.64 2.69
C SER A 13 -21.06 17.99 1.93
N THR A 14 -20.88 19.28 1.67
CA THR A 14 -19.61 19.83 1.22
C THR A 14 -18.67 19.75 2.41
N PHE A 15 -17.90 18.67 2.50
CA PHE A 15 -16.85 18.56 3.51
C PHE A 15 -15.74 19.52 3.13
N ALA A 16 -15.54 20.55 3.95
CA ALA A 16 -14.29 21.28 3.98
C ALA A 16 -13.23 20.31 4.50
N ILE A 17 -12.42 19.76 3.59
CA ILE A 17 -11.36 18.80 3.92
C ILE A 17 -10.18 19.60 4.46
N SER A 18 -9.95 19.49 5.77
CA SER A 18 -8.65 19.80 6.36
C SER A 18 -7.60 18.90 5.72
N SER A 19 -6.48 19.47 5.27
CA SER A 19 -5.39 18.75 4.58
C SER A 19 -4.78 17.62 5.42
N ASP A 20 -4.99 17.61 6.73
CA ASP A 20 -4.29 16.76 7.72
C ASP A 20 -4.64 15.25 7.63
N GLY A 21 -5.68 14.88 6.88
CA GLY A 21 -6.17 13.49 6.78
C GLY A 21 -6.44 12.98 5.37
N MET A 22 -6.03 13.70 4.32
CA MET A 22 -6.53 13.48 2.95
C MET A 22 -6.20 12.08 2.39
N LEU A 23 -5.05 11.49 2.76
CA LEU A 23 -4.68 10.14 2.33
C LEU A 23 -5.35 9.03 3.12
N VAL A 24 -5.50 9.17 4.44
CA VAL A 24 -6.26 8.21 5.24
C VAL A 24 -7.73 8.22 4.81
N GLU A 25 -8.26 9.41 4.52
CA GLU A 25 -9.57 9.58 3.91
C GLU A 25 -9.62 8.94 2.51
N SER A 26 -8.55 9.06 1.71
CA SER A 26 -8.47 8.40 0.40
C SER A 26 -8.50 6.86 0.51
N GLY A 27 -7.81 6.28 1.49
CA GLY A 27 -7.85 4.84 1.76
C GLY A 27 -9.23 4.39 2.23
N THR A 28 -9.88 5.18 3.10
CA THR A 28 -11.26 4.92 3.54
C THR A 28 -12.25 4.98 2.36
N ARG A 29 -12.10 5.97 1.47
CA ARG A 29 -12.88 6.09 0.25
C ARG A 29 -12.62 4.92 -0.71
N PHE A 30 -11.36 4.49 -0.86
CA PHE A 30 -11.01 3.30 -1.64
C PHE A 30 -11.77 2.07 -1.12
N ILE A 31 -11.75 1.85 0.20
CA ILE A 31 -12.49 0.74 0.83
C ILE A 31 -13.97 0.81 0.49
N PHE A 32 -14.59 1.99 0.66
CA PHE A 32 -16.01 2.17 0.40
C PHE A 32 -16.36 1.93 -1.08
N MET A 33 -15.61 2.54 -2.01
CA MET A 33 -15.86 2.39 -3.44
C MET A 33 -15.70 0.94 -3.90
N VAL A 34 -14.67 0.24 -3.44
CA VAL A 34 -14.46 -1.17 -3.81
C VAL A 34 -15.58 -2.05 -3.24
N LYS A 35 -16.00 -1.83 -2.00
CA LYS A 35 -17.13 -2.55 -1.40
C LYS A 35 -18.42 -2.32 -2.19
N ASP A 36 -18.74 -1.08 -2.50
CA ASP A 36 -19.93 -0.69 -3.26
C ASP A 36 -19.94 -1.32 -4.68
N ILE A 37 -18.83 -1.21 -5.41
CA ILE A 37 -18.66 -1.85 -6.73
C ILE A 37 -18.97 -3.34 -6.61
N VAL A 38 -18.33 -4.01 -5.65
CA VAL A 38 -18.41 -5.46 -5.49
C VAL A 38 -19.81 -5.88 -5.05
N GLU A 39 -20.48 -5.11 -4.21
CA GLU A 39 -21.87 -5.31 -3.80
C GLU A 39 -22.84 -5.32 -4.97
N GLN A 40 -22.67 -4.40 -5.91
CA GLN A 40 -23.52 -4.25 -7.09
C GLN A 40 -23.23 -5.30 -8.20
N LEU A 41 -22.16 -6.10 -8.09
CA LEU A 41 -21.84 -7.10 -9.11
C LEU A 41 -22.86 -8.25 -9.12
N THR A 42 -23.54 -8.39 -10.26
CA THR A 42 -24.36 -9.57 -10.56
C THR A 42 -23.49 -10.74 -10.99
N ARG A 43 -24.02 -11.98 -10.88
CA ARG A 43 -23.29 -13.18 -11.35
C ARG A 43 -22.88 -13.08 -12.81
N LEU A 44 -23.75 -12.56 -13.67
CA LEU A 44 -23.47 -12.42 -15.11
C LEU A 44 -22.28 -11.48 -15.35
N VAL A 45 -22.24 -10.34 -14.66
CA VAL A 45 -21.11 -9.40 -14.76
C VAL A 45 -19.82 -10.05 -14.26
N ILE A 46 -19.87 -10.82 -13.18
CA ILE A 46 -18.69 -11.53 -12.67
C ILE A 46 -18.17 -12.55 -13.68
N LEU A 47 -19.06 -13.32 -14.33
CA LEU A 47 -18.66 -14.33 -15.32
C LEU A 47 -17.97 -13.71 -16.54
N HIS A 48 -18.46 -12.56 -17.01
CA HIS A 48 -17.89 -11.90 -18.20
C HIS A 48 -16.70 -10.99 -17.90
N PHE A 49 -16.69 -10.34 -16.73
CA PHE A 49 -15.76 -9.25 -16.43
C PHE A 49 -14.95 -9.43 -15.14
N GLY A 50 -15.18 -10.49 -14.36
CA GLY A 50 -14.58 -10.68 -13.04
C GLY A 50 -13.06 -10.56 -13.03
N GLY A 51 -12.38 -11.22 -13.98
CA GLY A 51 -10.92 -11.12 -14.12
C GLY A 51 -10.44 -9.69 -14.40
N ASN A 52 -11.13 -8.94 -15.26
CA ASN A 52 -10.80 -7.55 -15.58
C ASN A 52 -11.08 -6.59 -14.41
N ILE A 53 -12.20 -6.79 -13.70
CA ILE A 53 -12.56 -6.01 -12.51
C ILE A 53 -11.48 -6.18 -11.46
N LEU A 54 -11.09 -7.43 -11.20
CA LEU A 54 -9.93 -7.75 -10.39
C LEU A 54 -8.73 -6.96 -10.91
N THR A 55 -8.23 -7.19 -12.12
CA THR A 55 -7.02 -6.51 -12.63
C THR A 55 -7.01 -5.00 -12.36
N ARG A 56 -8.15 -4.33 -12.57
CA ARG A 56 -8.29 -2.89 -12.35
C ARG A 56 -8.21 -2.51 -10.87
N ILE A 57 -8.83 -3.27 -9.98
CA ILE A 57 -8.73 -3.04 -8.53
C ILE A 57 -7.28 -3.16 -8.05
N LEU A 58 -6.51 -4.16 -8.52
CA LEU A 58 -5.10 -4.26 -8.14
C LEU A 58 -4.26 -3.12 -8.69
N LYS A 59 -4.50 -2.68 -9.92
CA LYS A 59 -3.80 -1.51 -10.48
C LYS A 59 -4.09 -0.24 -9.69
N LEU A 60 -5.34 -0.04 -9.25
CA LEU A 60 -5.69 1.09 -8.40
C LEU A 60 -5.02 0.98 -7.02
N PHE A 61 -4.93 -0.23 -6.47
CA PHE A 61 -4.20 -0.45 -5.22
C PHE A 61 -2.70 -0.16 -5.39
N ASP A 62 -2.06 -0.61 -6.46
CA ASP A 62 -0.65 -0.31 -6.75
C ASP A 62 -0.39 1.21 -6.86
N GLN A 63 -1.28 1.94 -7.54
CA GLN A 63 -1.23 3.41 -7.59
C GLN A 63 -1.41 4.06 -6.22
N TYR A 64 -2.35 3.55 -5.41
CA TYR A 64 -2.52 4.00 -4.04
C TYR A 64 -1.25 3.76 -3.20
N MET A 65 -0.56 2.64 -3.40
CA MET A 65 0.72 2.36 -2.74
C MET A 65 1.82 3.35 -3.14
N ASP A 66 1.91 3.69 -4.43
CA ASP A 66 2.88 4.70 -4.90
C ASP A 66 2.61 6.08 -4.26
N GLU A 67 1.34 6.48 -4.11
CA GLU A 67 0.98 7.73 -3.43
C GLU A 67 1.28 7.70 -1.93
N ILE A 68 1.09 6.56 -1.27
CA ILE A 68 1.51 6.37 0.13
C ILE A 68 3.01 6.56 0.28
N ILE A 69 3.79 5.91 -0.59
CA ILE A 69 5.25 5.98 -0.53
C ILE A 69 5.72 7.44 -0.67
N LYS A 70 5.13 8.21 -1.59
CA LYS A 70 5.44 9.64 -1.77
C LYS A 70 5.08 10.51 -0.56
N ALA A 71 4.05 10.10 0.19
CA ALA A 71 3.57 10.85 1.32
C ALA A 71 4.30 10.52 2.62
N LEU A 72 4.99 9.38 2.70
CA LEU A 72 5.86 9.08 3.83
C LEU A 72 7.07 10.02 3.83
N PRO A 73 7.65 10.35 5.00
CA PRO A 73 8.83 11.21 5.04
C PRO A 73 9.98 10.56 4.27
N GLU A 74 10.56 11.27 3.29
CA GLU A 74 11.78 10.81 2.63
C GLU A 74 12.97 10.79 3.60
N PRO A 75 13.93 9.88 3.40
CA PRO A 75 15.17 9.95 4.15
C PRO A 75 15.89 11.17 3.60
N SER A 76 16.35 12.08 4.44
CA SER A 76 17.02 13.30 3.98
C SER A 76 18.21 12.96 3.08
N GLU A 77 18.03 13.03 1.77
CA GLU A 77 19.15 13.19 0.86
C GLU A 77 19.53 14.67 0.93
N ASP A 78 20.85 14.88 1.03
CA ASP A 78 21.53 16.12 1.35
C ASP A 78 20.95 17.37 0.65
N ASP A 79 21.04 18.50 1.34
CA ASP A 79 20.33 19.78 1.16
C ASP A 79 20.70 20.55 -0.14
N SER A 80 20.79 19.88 -1.29
CA SER A 80 21.48 20.45 -2.47
C SER A 80 20.90 20.17 -3.85
N LEU A 81 19.64 19.73 -3.98
CA LEU A 81 18.95 19.81 -5.28
C LEU A 81 17.54 20.35 -5.12
N VAL A 82 17.46 21.68 -5.19
CA VAL A 82 16.25 22.45 -5.49
C VAL A 82 15.87 22.16 -6.94
N GLU A 83 15.40 20.95 -7.23
CA GLU A 83 14.87 20.62 -8.55
C GLU A 83 13.49 19.99 -8.41
N LEU A 84 12.49 20.87 -8.52
CA LEU A 84 11.13 20.54 -8.93
C LEU A 84 10.48 19.39 -8.15
N LYS A 85 10.45 19.48 -6.81
CA LYS A 85 9.51 18.66 -6.03
C LYS A 85 8.10 19.06 -6.45
N GLU A 86 7.51 18.25 -7.34
CA GLU A 86 6.07 18.22 -7.57
C GLU A 86 5.42 18.30 -6.18
N ALA A 87 4.57 19.30 -5.97
CA ALA A 87 4.00 19.57 -4.66
C ALA A 87 3.18 18.35 -4.25
N VAL A 88 3.78 17.45 -3.45
CA VAL A 88 3.07 16.31 -2.89
C VAL A 88 2.00 16.92 -1.99
N PRO A 89 0.70 16.74 -2.31
CA PRO A 89 -0.36 17.48 -1.64
C PRO A 89 -0.53 17.10 -0.17
N PHE A 90 0.14 16.03 0.30
CA PHE A 90 0.12 15.60 1.68
C PHE A 90 1.41 14.87 2.08
N LYS A 91 1.92 15.13 3.28
CA LYS A 91 3.06 14.43 3.89
C LYS A 91 2.68 13.95 5.30
N ALA A 92 2.85 12.66 5.56
CA ALA A 92 2.57 12.04 6.86
C ALA A 92 3.76 12.28 7.80
N GLU A 93 3.84 13.48 8.37
CA GLU A 93 5.00 13.91 9.17
C GLU A 93 5.03 13.31 10.58
N THR A 94 3.86 12.98 11.14
CA THR A 94 3.75 12.41 12.49
C THR A 94 3.63 10.88 12.48
N ASP A 95 4.16 10.22 13.52
CA ASP A 95 4.05 8.77 13.69
C ASP A 95 2.59 8.29 13.68
N SER A 96 1.66 9.07 14.25
CA SER A 96 0.24 8.73 14.27
C SER A 96 -0.38 8.75 12.87
N GLN A 97 -0.04 9.74 12.03
CA GLN A 97 -0.48 9.81 10.63
C GLN A 97 0.09 8.65 9.81
N GLN A 98 1.38 8.34 9.98
CA GLN A 98 2.02 7.22 9.31
C GLN A 98 1.38 5.89 9.73
N LEU A 99 1.21 5.66 11.04
CA LEU A 99 0.56 4.45 11.56
C LEU A 99 -0.88 4.33 11.07
N SER A 100 -1.63 5.42 10.99
CA SER A 100 -3.00 5.41 10.47
C SER A 100 -3.05 5.07 8.97
N LEU A 101 -2.13 5.61 8.18
CA LEU A 101 -2.01 5.33 6.75
C LEU A 101 -1.61 3.87 6.50
N LEU A 102 -0.60 3.39 7.22
CA LEU A 102 -0.16 1.99 7.17
C LEU A 102 -1.28 1.05 7.62
N GLY A 103 -1.94 1.35 8.74
CA GLY A 103 -3.07 0.56 9.25
C GLY A 103 -4.17 0.40 8.21
N THR A 104 -4.58 1.51 7.58
CA THR A 104 -5.62 1.49 6.53
C THR A 104 -5.18 0.69 5.31
N THR A 105 -3.91 0.80 4.93
CA THR A 105 -3.31 0.04 3.81
C THR A 105 -3.29 -1.45 4.08
N PHE A 106 -2.90 -1.86 5.29
CA PHE A 106 -2.96 -3.25 5.71
C PHE A 106 -4.40 -3.78 5.74
N THR A 107 -5.37 -3.00 6.23
CA THR A 107 -6.79 -3.36 6.16
C THR A 107 -7.25 -3.59 4.71
N ILE A 108 -6.83 -2.74 3.77
CA ILE A 108 -7.14 -2.94 2.34
C ILE A 108 -6.53 -4.26 1.84
N ALA A 109 -5.26 -4.49 2.11
CA ALA A 109 -4.53 -5.62 1.56
C ALA A 109 -4.91 -6.98 2.18
N GLU A 110 -5.14 -7.03 3.49
CA GLU A 110 -5.38 -8.28 4.23
C GLU A 110 -6.86 -8.63 4.38
N GLU A 111 -7.76 -7.63 4.37
CA GLU A 111 -9.19 -7.87 4.56
C GLU A 111 -9.99 -7.62 3.29
N LEU A 112 -9.89 -6.41 2.73
CA LEU A 112 -10.73 -6.01 1.61
C LEU A 112 -10.42 -6.82 0.34
N LEU A 113 -9.17 -6.77 -0.14
CA LEU A 113 -8.80 -7.41 -1.41
C LEU A 113 -9.00 -8.94 -1.40
N PRO A 114 -8.69 -9.67 -0.31
CA PRO A 114 -9.00 -11.09 -0.22
C PRO A 114 -10.50 -11.39 -0.23
N MET A 115 -11.32 -10.55 0.41
CA MET A 115 -12.78 -10.67 0.36
C MET A 115 -13.31 -10.48 -1.08
N VAL A 116 -12.83 -9.45 -1.79
CA VAL A 116 -13.19 -9.20 -3.20
C VAL A 116 -12.79 -10.38 -4.08
N MET A 117 -11.56 -10.85 -3.93
CA MET A 117 -11.03 -11.98 -4.69
C MET A 117 -11.88 -13.24 -4.45
N SER A 118 -12.17 -13.56 -3.19
CA SER A 118 -12.99 -14.71 -2.81
C SER A 118 -14.38 -14.65 -3.45
N ARG A 119 -15.05 -13.50 -3.37
CA ARG A 119 -16.39 -13.32 -3.94
C ARG A 119 -16.41 -13.54 -5.45
N ILE A 120 -15.50 -12.89 -6.18
CA ILE A 120 -15.42 -12.97 -7.64
C ILE A 120 -15.01 -14.37 -8.09
N TRP A 121 -13.97 -14.94 -7.48
CA TRP A 121 -13.43 -16.25 -7.83
C TRP A 121 -14.42 -17.39 -7.57
N SER A 122 -15.21 -17.30 -6.49
CA SER A 122 -16.23 -18.31 -6.17
C SER A 122 -17.29 -18.47 -7.28
N VAL A 123 -17.63 -17.39 -7.99
CA VAL A 123 -18.60 -17.42 -9.08
C VAL A 123 -17.96 -17.97 -10.36
N LEU A 124 -16.70 -17.60 -10.62
CA LEU A 124 -15.95 -18.09 -11.78
C LEU A 124 -15.75 -19.62 -11.72
N ASN A 125 -15.40 -20.17 -10.55
CA ASN A 125 -15.18 -21.61 -10.40
C ASN A 125 -16.47 -22.44 -10.49
N LYS A 126 -17.57 -21.96 -9.88
CA LYS A 126 -18.87 -22.66 -9.93
C LYS A 126 -19.41 -22.78 -11.35
N SER A 127 -19.10 -21.83 -12.23
CA SER A 127 -19.48 -21.91 -13.65
C SER A 127 -18.71 -22.99 -14.41
N LYS A 128 -17.46 -23.26 -14.00
CA LYS A 128 -16.60 -24.25 -14.65
C LYS A 128 -17.04 -25.68 -14.34
N GLU A 129 -17.64 -25.90 -13.16
CA GLU A 129 -18.15 -27.22 -12.74
C GLU A 129 -19.54 -27.54 -13.33
N ALA A 130 -20.34 -26.53 -13.71
CA ALA A 130 -21.71 -26.71 -14.21
C ALA A 130 -21.81 -26.83 -15.74
N GLY A 131 -20.73 -26.57 -16.48
CA GLY A 131 -20.70 -26.56 -17.95
C GLY A 131 -19.92 -27.75 -18.52
N ASN A 132 -20.66 -28.71 -19.09
CA ASN A 132 -20.17 -29.71 -20.02
C ASN A 132 -19.24 -29.09 -21.07
N ASP A 133 -18.14 -29.77 -21.36
CA ASP A 133 -17.19 -29.44 -22.42
C ASP A 133 -17.90 -28.98 -23.71
N ASN A 134 -17.40 -27.88 -24.30
CA ASN A 134 -17.48 -27.54 -25.74
C ASN A 134 -18.26 -26.31 -26.25
N THR A 135 -18.88 -25.43 -25.44
CA THR A 135 -19.48 -24.20 -26.02
C THR A 135 -19.47 -22.98 -25.09
N ALA A 136 -18.34 -22.28 -25.05
CA ALA A 136 -18.23 -20.82 -24.90
C ALA A 136 -16.77 -20.46 -25.11
N PRO A 137 -16.43 -19.32 -25.75
CA PRO A 137 -15.03 -18.96 -25.90
C PRO A 137 -14.43 -18.86 -24.51
N LEU A 138 -13.37 -19.65 -24.31
CA LEU A 138 -12.31 -19.45 -23.33
C LEU A 138 -11.71 -18.06 -23.56
N LEU A 139 -12.50 -17.00 -23.35
CA LEU A 139 -12.07 -15.63 -23.51
C LEU A 139 -11.50 -15.21 -22.15
N ASN A 140 -10.28 -15.67 -21.92
CA ASN A 140 -9.27 -14.82 -21.32
C ASN A 140 -9.58 -14.32 -19.89
N SER A 141 -9.94 -15.22 -18.96
CA SER A 141 -9.79 -14.91 -17.53
C SER A 141 -8.29 -14.92 -17.19
N GLY A 142 -7.55 -13.94 -17.73
CA GLY A 142 -6.08 -13.87 -17.74
C GLY A 142 -5.44 -13.58 -16.37
N ILE A 143 -6.18 -13.73 -15.27
CA ILE A 143 -5.65 -13.62 -13.92
C ILE A 143 -5.84 -14.96 -13.22
N ASP A 144 -4.73 -15.66 -13.03
CA ASP A 144 -4.63 -16.74 -12.05
C ASP A 144 -4.67 -16.13 -10.64
N TYR A 145 -5.35 -16.80 -9.71
CA TYR A 145 -5.34 -16.49 -8.29
C TYR A 145 -3.90 -16.34 -7.76
N LYS A 146 -2.99 -17.18 -8.24
CA LYS A 146 -1.58 -17.11 -7.85
C LYS A 146 -0.93 -15.81 -8.31
N ASP A 147 -1.20 -15.38 -9.54
CA ASP A 147 -0.62 -14.15 -10.09
C ASP A 147 -1.23 -12.90 -9.47
N TRP A 148 -2.53 -12.93 -9.17
CA TRP A 148 -3.20 -11.91 -8.35
C TRP A 148 -2.51 -11.71 -7.00
N ARG A 149 -2.27 -12.81 -6.27
CA ARG A 149 -1.55 -12.75 -4.98
C ARG A 149 -0.14 -12.23 -5.13
N LYS A 150 0.60 -12.64 -6.17
CA LYS A 150 1.96 -12.13 -6.43
C LYS A 150 1.96 -10.62 -6.65
N GLN A 151 1.02 -10.09 -7.42
CA GLN A 151 0.92 -8.65 -7.68
C GLN A 151 0.57 -7.86 -6.42
N LEU A 152 -0.37 -8.37 -5.61
CA LEU A 152 -0.68 -7.79 -4.30
C LEU A 152 0.57 -7.75 -3.40
N GLN A 153 1.27 -8.90 -3.31
CA GLN A 153 2.48 -9.03 -2.51
C GLN A 153 3.56 -8.06 -2.98
N HIS A 154 3.77 -7.95 -4.30
CA HIS A 154 4.72 -7.01 -4.88
C HIS A 154 4.42 -5.56 -4.51
N SER A 155 3.14 -5.16 -4.52
CA SER A 155 2.74 -3.80 -4.13
C SER A 155 3.06 -3.52 -2.67
N LEU A 156 2.85 -4.50 -1.77
CA LEU A 156 3.22 -4.40 -0.36
C LEU A 156 4.73 -4.40 -0.14
N ASP A 157 5.47 -5.19 -0.90
CA ASP A 157 6.92 -5.26 -0.79
C ASP A 157 7.57 -3.93 -1.15
N LYS A 158 7.06 -3.18 -2.15
CA LYS A 158 7.50 -1.80 -2.43
C LYS A 158 7.43 -0.90 -1.19
N LEU A 159 6.33 -0.94 -0.46
CA LEU A 159 6.14 -0.14 0.75
C LEU A 159 7.07 -0.61 1.88
N ARG A 160 7.23 -1.93 2.06
CA ARG A 160 8.16 -2.49 3.05
C ARG A 160 9.58 -2.07 2.74
N ASP A 161 10.02 -2.19 1.50
CA ASP A 161 11.36 -1.80 1.06
C ASP A 161 11.62 -0.33 1.34
N HIS A 162 10.63 0.54 1.06
CA HIS A 162 10.71 1.96 1.40
C HIS A 162 10.88 2.18 2.91
N LEU A 163 9.99 1.62 3.74
CA LEU A 163 10.05 1.76 5.20
C LEU A 163 11.33 1.16 5.79
N CYS A 164 11.81 0.03 5.28
CA CYS A 164 13.05 -0.59 5.70
C CYS A 164 14.25 0.33 5.40
N ARG A 165 14.31 0.92 4.19
CA ARG A 165 15.35 1.89 3.84
C ARG A 165 15.30 3.12 4.77
N GLN A 166 14.11 3.65 5.04
CA GLN A 166 13.91 4.76 5.98
C GLN A 166 14.42 4.42 7.37
N TYR A 167 14.02 3.27 7.89
CA TYR A 167 14.37 2.83 9.23
C TYR A 167 15.88 2.63 9.37
N VAL A 168 16.51 1.96 8.40
CA VAL A 168 17.97 1.75 8.40
C VAL A 168 18.72 3.07 8.32
N LEU A 169 18.30 4.00 7.46
CA LEU A 169 18.93 5.32 7.35
C LEU A 169 18.76 6.13 8.64
N ASN A 170 17.55 6.16 9.21
CA ASN A 170 17.30 6.81 10.49
C ASN A 170 18.11 6.16 11.61
N PHE A 171 18.30 4.84 11.60
CA PHE A 171 19.12 4.12 12.57
C PHE A 171 20.61 4.50 12.47
N ILE A 172 21.17 4.53 11.26
CA ILE A 172 22.58 4.87 11.01
C ILE A 172 22.86 6.35 11.29
N TYR A 173 21.98 7.24 10.86
CA TYR A 173 22.16 8.69 10.91
C TYR A 173 21.35 9.38 12.01
N SER A 174 20.87 8.62 13.01
CA SER A 174 20.15 9.20 14.15
C SER A 174 20.94 10.36 14.72
N ARG A 175 20.33 11.55 14.68
CA ARG A 175 20.93 12.84 15.04
C ARG A 175 21.31 12.95 16.52
N ASP A 176 20.77 12.06 17.35
CA ASP A 176 21.38 11.71 18.63
C ASP A 176 22.62 10.89 18.34
N GLY A 177 23.81 11.50 18.39
CA GLY A 177 25.14 10.90 18.11
C GLY A 177 25.55 9.74 19.04
N LYS A 178 24.61 8.89 19.43
CA LYS A 178 24.76 7.58 20.05
C LYS A 178 24.34 6.52 19.04
N THR A 179 24.97 6.49 17.86
CA THR A 179 25.09 5.23 17.11
C THR A 179 25.76 4.24 18.05
N HIS A 180 24.99 3.43 18.78
CA HIS A 180 25.54 2.47 19.75
C HIS A 180 26.41 1.48 18.95
N PRO A 181 27.74 1.50 19.10
CA PRO A 181 28.60 0.48 18.50
C PRO A 181 28.48 -0.86 19.25
N GLY A 182 27.54 -0.98 20.19
CA GLY A 182 27.42 -2.09 21.13
C GLY A 182 26.91 -3.40 20.54
N TYR A 183 26.55 -3.45 19.25
CA TYR A 183 26.16 -4.69 18.58
C TYR A 183 27.23 -5.23 17.62
N LEU A 184 28.39 -4.56 17.49
CA LEU A 184 29.56 -5.09 16.78
C LEU A 184 30.72 -5.48 17.70
N CYS A 185 30.66 -5.14 18.99
CA CYS A 185 31.64 -5.62 19.95
C CYS A 185 31.10 -6.91 20.58
N GLY A 186 31.51 -8.05 20.00
CA GLY A 186 31.47 -9.30 20.73
C GLY A 186 32.27 -9.12 22.01
N GLU A 187 31.61 -9.34 23.14
CA GLU A 187 32.24 -9.48 24.45
C GLU A 187 33.34 -10.54 24.34
N GLY A 188 34.60 -10.09 24.34
CA GLY A 188 35.77 -10.92 24.18
C GLY A 188 36.97 -10.19 24.75
N ASP A 189 37.17 -10.42 26.05
CA ASP A 189 38.39 -10.29 26.85
C ASP A 189 39.61 -9.51 26.29
N ASP A 190 40.06 -8.56 27.13
CA ASP A 190 41.46 -8.20 27.36
C ASP A 190 42.30 -7.58 26.22
N VAL A 191 42.23 -6.26 25.99
CA VAL A 191 43.40 -5.55 25.44
C VAL A 191 43.54 -4.13 26.00
N SER A 192 44.67 -3.89 26.65
CA SER A 192 45.14 -2.60 27.11
C SER A 192 45.33 -1.60 25.96
N TRP A 193 44.78 -0.41 26.13
CA TRP A 193 45.08 0.74 25.29
C TRP A 193 46.56 1.12 25.46
N ASN A 194 47.42 0.79 24.50
CA ASN A 194 48.61 1.59 24.25
C ASN A 194 49.27 1.28 22.90
N SER A 195 49.45 2.36 22.15
CA SER A 195 50.43 2.59 21.09
C SER A 195 49.97 2.37 19.65
N ASP A 196 49.69 3.49 18.99
CA ASP A 196 49.66 3.65 17.54
C ASP A 196 50.92 3.08 16.87
N PRO A 197 50.82 2.38 15.73
CA PRO A 197 51.96 2.20 14.85
C PRO A 197 52.02 3.35 13.84
N LEU A 198 53.01 4.22 14.00
CA LEU A 198 53.45 5.17 12.96
C LEU A 198 53.77 4.41 11.65
N PRO A 199 53.55 5.02 10.48
CA PRO A 199 53.85 4.38 9.20
C PRO A 199 55.36 4.25 9.02
N SER A 200 55.85 3.05 8.72
CA SER A 200 57.25 2.85 8.34
C SER A 200 57.48 3.20 6.86
N LEU A 201 58.52 3.99 6.62
CA LEU A 201 59.00 4.40 5.30
C LEU A 201 59.60 3.23 4.50
N PRO A 202 59.60 3.31 3.15
CA PRO A 202 60.02 2.21 2.30
C PRO A 202 61.54 2.21 2.12
N PHE A 203 62.14 1.04 2.30
CA PHE A 203 63.37 0.63 1.61
C PHE A 203 63.19 -0.79 1.10
#